data_AF-A0A653QUS2-F1
#
_entry.id   AF-A0A653QUS2-F1
#
_cell.length_a   1.000
_cell.length_b   1.000
_cell.length_c   1.000
_cell.angle_alpha   90.00
_cell.angle_beta   90.00
_cell.angle_gamma   90.00
#
_symmetry.space_group_name_H-M   'P 1'
#
loop_
_entity.id
_entity.type
_entity.pdbx_description
1 polymer ?
#
loop_
_entity_poly.entity_id
_entity_poly.type
_entity_poly.pdbx_seq_one_letter_code
_entity_poly.pdbx_strand_id
1 'polypeptide(L)'
;MATNNFLPFAIDPAANVISQGAWNALLARTGGFTAGVAQSNQLNKVWRQSSVIAALIGRYVAEIGGLDALDDGDVTALLDHFVATLRAQAPNYFVAGGSANTLTVTFSPAFVNAAAMIGVPIRVKIASANTGAATLNGYPIVRQDSAATRKGDLQPGIREMFFDGTSFRLFSLILQTERTVTLLGRVTAQYATNGVETAIEWAPPAAGTDPLGWYNPAQPTRLTCPAGIDRAVFSFSIGFEASSVGYRKGRVVVNGTAEGSGLPVDVLLPNASDLTIPNGAGAPYPMAAGDYAQVLAFTNPGGPHLLRRQNTFFSVSY
;
A
#
# COMPACT_ATOMS: atom_id res chain seq x y z
N MET A 1 11.89 -30.86 -18.31
CA MET A 1 12.32 -30.45 -16.95
C MET A 1 13.83 -30.41 -16.97
N ALA A 2 14.45 -29.45 -16.29
CA ALA A 2 15.91 -29.41 -16.19
C ALA A 2 16.47 -30.68 -15.54
N THR A 3 17.68 -31.04 -15.90
CA THR A 3 18.36 -32.29 -15.56
C THR A 3 19.34 -32.06 -14.42
N ASN A 4 19.39 -32.97 -13.45
CA ASN A 4 20.45 -33.04 -12.45
C ASN A 4 21.23 -34.36 -12.62
N ASN A 5 22.52 -34.27 -12.90
CA ASN A 5 23.41 -35.44 -13.01
C ASN A 5 24.18 -35.74 -11.73
N PHE A 6 24.16 -34.85 -10.73
CA PHE A 6 24.75 -35.12 -9.43
C PHE A 6 23.83 -36.02 -8.63
N LEU A 7 24.19 -37.31 -8.53
CA LEU A 7 23.39 -38.33 -7.87
C LEU A 7 23.93 -38.67 -6.48
N PRO A 8 23.05 -38.86 -5.48
CA PRO A 8 23.48 -39.26 -4.15
C PRO A 8 23.96 -40.72 -4.16
N PHE A 9 25.09 -40.98 -3.51
CA PHE A 9 25.70 -42.31 -3.43
C PHE A 9 25.39 -43.01 -2.10
N ALA A 10 25.18 -44.33 -2.17
CA ALA A 10 24.95 -45.21 -1.04
C ALA A 10 23.82 -44.77 -0.09
N ILE A 11 22.75 -44.12 -0.54
CA ILE A 11 21.66 -43.66 0.35
C ILE A 11 20.65 -44.74 0.77
N ASP A 12 20.75 -45.93 0.19
CA ASP A 12 19.88 -47.05 0.53
C ASP A 12 19.96 -47.39 2.04
N PRO A 13 18.84 -47.67 2.73
CA PRO A 13 18.84 -48.04 4.14
C PRO A 13 19.73 -49.26 4.47
N ALA A 14 19.89 -50.19 3.54
CA ALA A 14 20.73 -51.38 3.65
C ALA A 14 22.15 -51.18 3.10
N ALA A 15 22.50 -49.99 2.61
CA ALA A 15 23.85 -49.73 2.13
C ALA A 15 24.87 -49.91 3.26
N ASN A 16 26.00 -50.55 2.92
CA ASN A 16 27.10 -50.79 3.87
C ASN A 16 27.75 -49.46 4.26
N VAL A 17 27.21 -48.79 5.27
CA VAL A 17 27.64 -47.46 5.73
C VAL A 17 27.62 -47.45 7.25
N ILE A 18 28.72 -47.01 7.85
CA ILE A 18 28.81 -46.90 9.32
C ILE A 18 27.76 -45.91 9.87
N SER A 19 27.37 -46.13 11.13
CA SER A 19 26.45 -45.22 11.83
C SER A 19 27.05 -43.82 12.02
N GLN A 20 26.19 -42.82 12.25
CA GLN A 20 26.68 -41.46 12.51
C GLN A 20 27.54 -41.38 13.77
N GLY A 21 27.19 -42.12 14.83
CA GLY A 21 27.98 -42.18 16.05
C GLY A 21 29.38 -42.77 15.82
N ALA A 22 29.46 -43.90 15.09
CA ALA A 22 30.74 -44.53 14.76
C ALA A 22 31.61 -43.64 13.86
N TRP A 23 31.01 -42.92 12.90
CA TRP A 23 31.72 -41.95 12.08
C TRP A 23 32.28 -40.79 12.89
N ASN A 24 31.48 -40.23 13.80
CA ASN A 24 31.92 -39.12 14.65
C ASN A 24 33.13 -39.49 15.51
N ALA A 25 33.17 -40.73 16.00
CA ALA A 25 34.25 -41.28 16.83
C ALA A 25 35.48 -41.77 16.03
N LEU A 26 35.36 -41.93 14.71
CA LEU A 26 36.46 -42.45 13.88
C LEU A 26 37.58 -41.41 13.75
N LEU A 27 38.78 -41.74 14.20
CA LEU A 27 39.95 -40.85 14.12
C LEU A 27 40.25 -40.44 12.66
N ALA A 28 40.07 -41.35 11.70
CA ALA A 28 40.27 -41.08 10.27
C ALA A 28 39.29 -40.05 9.68
N ARG A 29 38.13 -39.76 10.33
CA ARG A 29 37.26 -38.65 9.91
C ARG A 29 37.98 -37.31 10.00
N THR A 30 38.80 -37.13 11.04
CA THR A 30 39.54 -35.88 11.28
C THR A 30 40.94 -35.94 10.65
N GLY A 31 41.65 -37.06 10.81
CA GLY A 31 43.03 -37.21 10.33
C GLY A 31 43.18 -37.66 8.88
N GLY A 32 42.08 -38.03 8.22
CA GLY A 32 42.10 -38.71 6.92
C GLY A 32 42.48 -40.19 7.05
N PHE A 33 42.24 -40.94 5.97
CA PHE A 33 42.74 -42.31 5.86
C PHE A 33 44.23 -42.29 5.53
N THR A 34 45.03 -43.03 6.30
CA THR A 34 46.46 -43.23 6.04
C THR A 34 46.70 -44.60 5.41
N ALA A 35 47.97 -45.00 5.22
CA ALA A 35 48.32 -46.29 4.64
C ALA A 35 47.66 -47.45 5.41
N GLY A 36 46.97 -48.33 4.69
CA GLY A 36 46.24 -49.46 5.26
C GLY A 36 45.05 -49.89 4.41
N VAL A 37 44.23 -50.80 4.94
CA VAL A 37 43.01 -51.26 4.27
C VAL A 37 41.87 -50.27 4.55
N ALA A 38 41.37 -49.62 3.51
CA ALA A 38 40.21 -48.74 3.63
C ALA A 38 38.93 -49.57 3.74
N GLN A 39 38.24 -49.49 4.88
CA GLN A 39 36.99 -50.21 5.08
C GLN A 39 35.88 -49.59 4.23
N SER A 40 35.22 -50.42 3.42
CA SER A 40 34.20 -49.96 2.47
C SER A 40 33.04 -49.22 3.15
N ASN A 41 32.66 -49.61 4.36
CA ASN A 41 31.63 -48.94 5.15
C ASN A 41 32.00 -47.52 5.61
N GLN A 42 33.30 -47.27 5.82
CA GLN A 42 33.82 -45.95 6.17
C GLN A 42 33.96 -45.09 4.91
N LEU A 43 34.44 -45.65 3.80
CA LEU A 43 34.52 -44.94 2.50
C LEU A 43 33.13 -44.58 1.97
N ASN A 44 32.17 -45.49 2.01
CA ASN A 44 30.79 -45.21 1.61
C ASN A 44 30.17 -44.06 2.42
N LYS A 45 30.58 -43.88 3.69
CA LYS A 45 30.14 -42.74 4.50
C LYS A 45 30.68 -41.41 3.96
N VAL A 46 31.97 -41.36 3.58
CA VAL A 46 32.59 -40.17 2.96
C VAL A 46 31.90 -39.85 1.64
N TRP A 47 31.77 -40.84 0.75
CA TRP A 47 31.15 -40.65 -0.56
C TRP A 47 29.68 -40.24 -0.42
N ARG A 48 28.92 -40.85 0.50
CA ARG A 48 27.53 -40.44 0.79
C ARG A 48 27.47 -38.98 1.23
N GLN A 49 28.32 -38.53 2.15
CA GLN A 49 28.29 -37.13 2.63
C GLN A 49 28.57 -36.14 1.49
N SER A 50 29.58 -36.40 0.66
CA SER A 50 29.91 -35.52 -0.47
C SER A 50 28.86 -35.53 -1.58
N SER A 51 28.44 -36.73 -2.01
CA SER A 51 27.48 -36.88 -3.12
C SER A 51 26.08 -36.37 -2.78
N VAL A 52 25.64 -36.49 -1.52
CA VAL A 52 24.34 -35.94 -1.09
C VAL A 52 24.34 -34.41 -1.15
N ILE A 53 25.45 -33.75 -0.79
CA ILE A 53 25.56 -32.29 -0.91
C ILE A 53 25.64 -31.86 -2.38
N ALA A 54 26.40 -32.58 -3.22
CA ALA A 54 26.45 -32.30 -4.65
C ALA A 54 25.05 -32.45 -5.29
N ALA A 55 24.33 -33.53 -4.97
CA ALA A 55 22.98 -33.76 -5.43
C ALA A 55 22.00 -32.69 -4.93
N LEU A 56 22.13 -32.22 -3.69
CA LEU A 56 21.32 -31.12 -3.16
C LEU A 56 21.49 -29.83 -3.98
N ILE A 57 22.74 -29.46 -4.28
CA ILE A 57 23.04 -28.26 -5.07
C ILE A 57 22.53 -28.42 -6.50
N GLY A 58 22.78 -29.57 -7.13
CA GLY A 58 22.29 -29.85 -8.49
C GLY A 58 20.75 -29.84 -8.58
N ARG A 59 20.06 -30.41 -7.58
CA ARG A 59 18.60 -30.30 -7.45
C ARG A 59 18.14 -28.86 -7.25
N TYR A 60 18.85 -28.05 -6.49
CA TYR A 60 18.50 -26.63 -6.34
C TYR A 60 18.55 -25.90 -7.69
N VAL A 61 19.61 -26.08 -8.46
CA VAL A 61 19.75 -25.49 -9.81
C VAL A 61 18.64 -25.98 -10.76
N ALA A 62 18.39 -27.29 -10.79
CA ALA A 62 17.41 -27.88 -11.69
C ALA A 62 15.95 -27.57 -11.30
N GLU A 63 15.58 -27.78 -10.04
CA GLU A 63 14.19 -27.66 -9.57
C GLU A 63 13.78 -26.20 -9.29
N ILE A 64 14.68 -25.39 -8.73
CA ILE A 64 14.37 -23.99 -8.39
C ILE A 64 14.75 -23.05 -9.54
N GLY A 65 15.89 -23.28 -10.18
CA GLY A 65 16.39 -22.45 -11.27
C GLY A 65 15.81 -22.81 -12.64
N GLY A 66 15.35 -24.06 -12.82
CA GLY A 66 14.91 -24.55 -14.13
C GLY A 66 16.06 -24.68 -15.14
N LEU A 67 17.30 -24.80 -14.67
CA LEU A 67 18.53 -24.90 -15.48
C LEU A 67 19.22 -26.23 -15.25
N ASP A 68 19.90 -26.77 -16.25
CA ASP A 68 20.57 -28.07 -16.12
C ASP A 68 21.79 -28.00 -15.18
N ALA A 69 21.95 -29.02 -14.34
CA ALA A 69 23.14 -29.27 -13.53
C ALA A 69 23.80 -30.55 -14.03
N LEU A 70 24.65 -30.42 -15.06
CA LEU A 70 25.30 -31.52 -15.75
C LEU A 70 26.65 -31.85 -15.13
N ASP A 71 27.02 -33.14 -15.16
CA ASP A 71 28.33 -33.65 -14.74
C ASP A 71 29.17 -33.95 -16.00
N ASP A 72 29.46 -32.91 -16.78
CA ASP A 72 30.18 -32.97 -18.07
C ASP A 72 31.56 -32.28 -18.04
N GLY A 73 31.95 -31.76 -16.88
CA GLY A 73 33.20 -31.04 -16.66
C GLY A 73 33.14 -29.54 -16.97
N ASP A 74 32.02 -28.98 -17.44
CA ASP A 74 31.86 -27.54 -17.63
C ASP A 74 31.50 -26.82 -16.32
N VAL A 75 32.52 -26.55 -15.52
CA VAL A 75 32.39 -25.83 -14.24
C VAL A 75 31.88 -24.40 -14.45
N THR A 76 32.13 -23.78 -15.61
CA THR A 76 31.72 -22.40 -15.87
C THR A 76 30.21 -22.34 -16.07
N ALA A 77 29.65 -23.20 -16.92
CA ALA A 77 28.21 -23.28 -17.12
C ALA A 77 27.47 -23.64 -15.82
N LEU A 78 27.98 -24.60 -15.06
CA LEU A 78 27.39 -24.98 -13.77
C LEU A 78 27.39 -23.80 -12.77
N LEU A 79 28.47 -23.01 -12.73
CA LEU A 79 28.54 -21.82 -11.89
C LEU A 79 27.54 -20.76 -12.34
N ASP A 80 27.45 -20.49 -13.64
CA ASP A 80 26.50 -19.51 -14.18
C ASP A 80 25.05 -19.89 -13.86
N HIS A 81 24.70 -21.17 -14.01
CA HIS A 81 23.38 -21.69 -13.64
C HIS A 81 23.09 -21.57 -12.15
N PHE A 82 24.09 -21.87 -11.30
CA PHE A 82 23.98 -21.70 -9.86
C PHE A 82 23.76 -20.23 -9.47
N VAL A 83 24.53 -19.31 -10.03
CA VAL A 83 24.40 -17.85 -9.79
C VAL A 83 23.06 -17.32 -10.29
N ALA A 84 22.60 -17.75 -11.47
CA ALA A 84 21.30 -17.38 -12.01
C ALA A 84 20.16 -17.83 -11.07
N THR A 85 20.23 -19.06 -10.58
CA THR A 85 19.26 -19.61 -9.62
C THR A 85 19.22 -18.80 -8.32
N LEU A 86 20.38 -18.46 -7.76
CA LEU A 86 20.46 -17.63 -6.55
C LEU A 86 19.89 -16.22 -6.77
N ARG A 87 20.17 -15.60 -7.91
CA ARG A 87 19.66 -14.26 -8.25
C ARG A 87 18.17 -14.23 -8.52
N ALA A 88 17.61 -15.32 -9.07
CA ALA A 88 16.18 -15.43 -9.33
C ALA A 88 15.35 -15.26 -8.06
N GLN A 89 15.91 -15.67 -6.90
CA GLN A 89 15.25 -15.52 -5.61
C GLN A 89 13.81 -16.10 -5.60
N ALA A 90 13.52 -17.06 -6.48
CA ALA A 90 12.17 -17.58 -6.68
C ALA A 90 11.53 -18.13 -5.39
N PRO A 91 12.28 -18.76 -4.45
CA PRO A 91 11.73 -19.18 -3.16
C PRO A 91 11.35 -18.02 -2.22
N ASN A 92 11.70 -16.77 -2.52
CA ASN A 92 11.40 -15.62 -1.67
C ASN A 92 9.93 -15.20 -1.73
N TYR A 93 9.13 -15.75 -2.63
CA TYR A 93 7.69 -15.48 -2.69
C TYR A 93 6.89 -16.72 -3.12
N PHE A 94 5.63 -16.78 -2.71
CA PHE A 94 4.67 -17.78 -3.14
C PHE A 94 3.80 -17.21 -4.27
N VAL A 95 3.47 -18.02 -5.26
CA VAL A 95 2.54 -17.61 -6.32
C VAL A 95 1.11 -17.89 -5.84
N ALA A 96 0.26 -16.87 -5.83
CA ALA A 96 -1.15 -17.07 -5.53
C ALA A 96 -1.91 -17.66 -6.71
N GLY A 97 -2.70 -18.69 -6.44
CA GLY A 97 -3.83 -19.12 -7.25
C GLY A 97 -5.15 -18.55 -6.73
N GLY A 98 -6.25 -19.14 -7.19
CA GLY A 98 -7.61 -18.76 -6.76
C GLY A 98 -8.16 -17.53 -7.48
N SER A 99 -9.07 -16.82 -6.82
CA SER A 99 -9.74 -15.63 -7.36
C SER A 99 -9.21 -14.35 -6.72
N ALA A 100 -9.62 -13.18 -7.24
CA ALA A 100 -9.20 -11.87 -6.77
C ALA A 100 -9.42 -11.62 -5.26
N ASN A 101 -10.40 -12.29 -4.63
CA ASN A 101 -10.74 -12.15 -3.21
C ASN A 101 -10.57 -13.45 -2.40
N THR A 102 -10.21 -14.55 -3.06
CA THR A 102 -10.03 -15.86 -2.42
C THR A 102 -8.75 -16.46 -2.95
N LEU A 103 -7.64 -15.97 -2.43
CA LEU A 103 -6.30 -16.35 -2.85
C LEU A 103 -5.92 -17.67 -2.17
N THR A 104 -5.22 -18.51 -2.91
CA THR A 104 -4.66 -19.76 -2.39
C THR A 104 -3.17 -19.83 -2.67
N VAL A 105 -2.38 -20.31 -1.72
CA VAL A 105 -0.94 -20.53 -1.87
C VAL A 105 -0.56 -21.88 -1.28
N THR A 106 0.30 -22.61 -1.98
CA THR A 106 0.95 -23.80 -1.42
C THR A 106 2.29 -23.37 -0.85
N PHE A 107 2.42 -23.41 0.48
CA PHE A 107 3.69 -23.13 1.12
C PHE A 107 4.65 -24.30 0.89
N SER A 108 5.84 -23.99 0.38
CA SER A 108 6.93 -24.93 0.20
C SER A 108 8.24 -24.27 0.68
N PRO A 109 8.90 -24.83 1.71
CA PRO A 109 8.46 -25.94 2.56
C PRO A 109 7.13 -25.65 3.27
N ALA A 110 6.32 -26.68 3.51
CA ALA A 110 5.04 -26.51 4.19
C ALA A 110 5.24 -26.16 5.66
N PHE A 111 4.47 -25.19 6.16
CA PHE A 111 4.37 -24.96 7.59
C PHE A 111 3.63 -26.13 8.25
N VAL A 112 4.10 -26.54 9.43
CA VAL A 112 3.50 -27.65 10.17
C VAL A 112 2.07 -27.33 10.61
N ASN A 113 1.80 -26.06 10.93
CA ASN A 113 0.49 -25.53 11.30
C ASN A 113 0.49 -23.99 11.19
N ALA A 114 -0.66 -23.37 11.41
CA ALA A 114 -0.81 -21.91 11.35
C ALA A 114 -0.01 -21.16 12.44
N ALA A 115 0.20 -21.77 13.62
CA ALA A 115 1.00 -21.13 14.68
C ALA A 115 2.47 -20.94 14.26
N ALA A 116 3.00 -21.84 13.43
CA ALA A 116 4.35 -21.71 12.86
C ALA A 116 4.49 -20.56 11.85
N MET A 117 3.37 -19.97 11.40
CA MET A 117 3.36 -18.83 10.47
C MET A 117 3.38 -17.49 11.20
N ILE A 118 3.11 -17.46 12.51
CA ILE A 118 2.97 -16.22 13.27
C ILE A 118 4.28 -15.43 13.23
N GLY A 119 4.20 -14.16 12.83
CA GLY A 119 5.36 -13.26 12.72
C GLY A 119 6.27 -13.52 11.51
N VAL A 120 6.00 -14.53 10.69
CA VAL A 120 6.78 -14.80 9.48
C VAL A 120 6.36 -13.81 8.38
N PRO A 121 7.32 -13.06 7.77
CA PRO A 121 7.04 -12.30 6.57
C PRO A 121 6.75 -13.25 5.42
N ILE A 122 5.54 -13.17 4.88
CA ILE A 122 5.07 -13.98 3.76
C ILE A 122 4.89 -13.06 2.55
N ARG A 123 5.64 -13.34 1.49
CA ARG A 123 5.52 -12.64 0.21
C ARG A 123 4.70 -13.46 -0.75
N VAL A 124 3.68 -12.83 -1.33
CA VAL A 124 2.75 -13.49 -2.24
C VAL A 124 2.67 -12.70 -3.55
N LYS A 125 2.95 -13.37 -4.67
CA LYS A 125 2.74 -12.82 -6.02
C LYS A 125 1.27 -12.98 -6.40
N ILE A 126 0.58 -11.85 -6.50
CA ILE A 126 -0.85 -11.74 -6.81
C ILE A 126 -1.01 -11.42 -8.31
N ALA A 127 -1.96 -12.08 -8.98
CA ALA A 127 -2.20 -11.92 -10.42
C ALA A 127 -3.23 -10.85 -10.77
N SER A 128 -4.21 -10.59 -9.90
CA SER A 128 -5.33 -9.69 -10.17
C SER A 128 -5.64 -8.81 -8.98
N ALA A 129 -6.10 -7.59 -9.26
CA ALA A 129 -6.50 -6.68 -8.19
C ALA A 129 -7.76 -7.20 -7.47
N ASN A 130 -7.80 -7.07 -6.14
CA ASN A 130 -8.98 -7.46 -5.37
C ASN A 130 -10.14 -6.48 -5.62
N THR A 131 -11.37 -6.98 -5.48
CA THR A 131 -12.59 -6.17 -5.63
C THR A 131 -13.30 -5.90 -4.31
N GLY A 132 -12.83 -6.50 -3.21
CA GLY A 132 -13.36 -6.30 -1.86
C GLY A 132 -12.51 -7.00 -0.79
N ALA A 133 -13.16 -7.46 0.28
CA ALA A 133 -12.50 -8.22 1.33
C ALA A 133 -11.89 -9.51 0.76
N ALA A 134 -10.59 -9.70 1.00
CA ALA A 134 -9.83 -10.81 0.47
C ALA A 134 -9.39 -11.78 1.58
N THR A 135 -9.13 -13.02 1.19
CA THR A 135 -8.62 -14.08 2.06
C THR A 135 -7.42 -14.76 1.41
N LEU A 136 -6.53 -15.33 2.23
CA LEU A 136 -5.43 -16.19 1.83
C LEU A 136 -5.56 -17.53 2.56
N ASN A 137 -5.73 -18.63 1.83
CA ASN A 137 -5.93 -19.97 2.41
C ASN A 137 -7.04 -20.02 3.48
N GLY A 138 -8.09 -19.22 3.30
CA GLY A 138 -9.22 -19.14 4.23
C GLY A 138 -9.05 -18.14 5.40
N TYR A 139 -7.86 -17.59 5.63
CA TYR A 139 -7.66 -16.53 6.62
C TYR A 139 -7.90 -15.15 6.01
N PRO A 140 -8.50 -14.20 6.74
CA PRO A 140 -8.68 -12.83 6.27
C PRO A 140 -7.35 -12.16 5.93
N ILE A 141 -7.32 -11.40 4.84
CA ILE A 141 -6.29 -10.39 4.61
C ILE A 141 -6.83 -9.06 5.12
N VAL A 142 -6.06 -8.39 5.95
CA VAL A 142 -6.40 -7.10 6.54
C VAL A 142 -5.34 -6.05 6.22
N ARG A 143 -5.78 -4.80 6.19
CA ARG A 143 -4.93 -3.63 6.14
C ARG A 143 -4.18 -3.45 7.47
N GLN A 144 -3.21 -2.54 7.51
CA GLN A 144 -2.44 -2.24 8.74
C GLN A 144 -3.32 -1.79 9.92
N ASP A 145 -4.43 -1.13 9.64
CA ASP A 145 -5.43 -0.68 10.62
C ASP A 145 -6.35 -1.82 11.13
N SER A 146 -6.09 -3.07 10.72
CA SER A 146 -6.92 -4.26 10.98
C SER A 146 -8.27 -4.27 10.25
N ALA A 147 -8.56 -3.29 9.40
CA ALA A 147 -9.77 -3.31 8.58
C ALA A 147 -9.63 -4.31 7.44
N ALA A 148 -10.76 -4.85 6.97
CA ALA A 148 -10.79 -5.68 5.78
C ALA A 148 -10.25 -4.93 4.56
N THR A 149 -9.64 -5.64 3.62
CA THR A 149 -9.20 -5.05 2.34
C THR A 149 -10.38 -4.51 1.54
N ARG A 150 -10.15 -3.40 0.86
CA ARG A 150 -11.07 -2.72 -0.05
C ARG A 150 -10.62 -2.96 -1.49
N LYS A 151 -11.48 -2.66 -2.46
CA LYS A 151 -11.15 -2.74 -3.89
C LYS A 151 -9.82 -2.07 -4.18
N GLY A 152 -8.89 -2.82 -4.75
CA GLY A 152 -7.60 -2.32 -5.19
C GLY A 152 -6.52 -2.18 -4.11
N ASP A 153 -6.77 -2.58 -2.86
CA ASP A 153 -5.71 -2.67 -1.83
C ASP A 153 -4.67 -3.74 -2.19
N LEU A 154 -5.12 -4.83 -2.82
CA LEU A 154 -4.26 -5.81 -3.46
C LEU A 154 -4.23 -5.49 -4.95
N GLN A 155 -3.03 -5.26 -5.47
CA GLN A 155 -2.78 -5.03 -6.89
C GLN A 155 -1.86 -6.15 -7.41
N PRO A 156 -1.83 -6.42 -8.73
CA PRO A 156 -0.91 -7.37 -9.30
C PRO A 156 0.56 -7.11 -8.88
N GLY A 157 1.32 -8.19 -8.70
CA GLY A 157 2.72 -8.18 -8.25
C GLY A 157 2.91 -8.80 -6.87
N ILE A 158 4.11 -8.66 -6.32
CA ILE A 158 4.48 -9.25 -5.03
C ILE A 158 4.00 -8.34 -3.89
N ARG A 159 3.29 -8.90 -2.92
CA ARG A 159 2.84 -8.22 -1.69
C ARG A 159 3.37 -8.95 -0.47
N GLU A 160 3.88 -8.20 0.49
CA GLU A 160 4.37 -8.72 1.76
C GLU A 160 3.29 -8.57 2.83
N MET A 161 3.10 -9.62 3.64
CA MET A 161 2.13 -9.67 4.72
C MET A 161 2.66 -10.52 5.87
N PHE A 162 2.18 -10.27 7.07
CA PHE A 162 2.54 -11.03 8.27
C PHE A 162 1.29 -11.72 8.83
N PHE A 163 1.41 -12.97 9.22
CA PHE A 163 0.34 -13.65 9.93
C PHE A 163 0.39 -13.29 11.42
N ASP A 164 -0.72 -12.79 11.97
CA ASP A 164 -0.82 -12.38 13.39
C ASP A 164 -1.48 -13.44 14.29
N GLY A 165 -1.75 -14.63 13.75
CA GLY A 165 -2.46 -15.70 14.42
C GLY A 165 -3.94 -15.78 14.06
N THR A 166 -4.49 -14.71 13.48
CA THR A 166 -5.90 -14.66 13.05
C THR A 166 -6.05 -14.27 11.58
N SER A 167 -5.20 -13.35 11.11
CA SER A 167 -5.30 -12.71 9.81
C SER A 167 -3.91 -12.48 9.21
N PHE A 168 -3.85 -12.31 7.90
CA PHE A 168 -2.68 -11.79 7.21
C PHE A 168 -2.77 -10.27 7.13
N ARG A 169 -1.85 -9.59 7.81
CA ARG A 169 -1.78 -8.13 7.80
C ARG A 169 -0.82 -7.65 6.74
N LEU A 170 -1.29 -6.79 5.85
CA LEU A 170 -0.46 -6.20 4.80
C LEU A 170 0.65 -5.33 5.39
N PHE A 171 1.85 -5.49 4.85
CA PHE A 171 2.97 -4.57 5.06
C PHE A 171 2.98 -3.57 3.91
N SER A 172 2.19 -2.51 4.03
CA SER A 172 2.22 -1.39 3.08
C SER A 172 2.09 -0.08 3.84
N LEU A 173 2.83 0.93 3.41
CA LEU A 173 2.50 2.33 3.71
C LEU A 173 1.14 2.63 3.07
N ILE A 174 0.26 3.34 3.78
CA ILE A 174 -0.99 3.83 3.22
C ILE A 174 -0.60 4.83 2.13
N LEU A 175 -0.85 4.50 0.86
CA LEU A 175 -0.73 5.48 -0.22
C LEU A 175 -1.87 6.49 -0.07
N GLN A 176 -1.65 7.58 0.66
CA GLN A 176 -2.55 8.72 0.68
C GLN A 176 -2.48 9.35 -0.71
N THR A 177 -3.47 9.05 -1.56
CA THR A 177 -3.64 9.77 -2.82
C THR A 177 -4.32 11.09 -2.49
N GLU A 178 -3.55 12.17 -2.40
CA GLU A 178 -4.10 13.51 -2.22
C GLU A 178 -5.00 13.84 -3.44
N ARG A 179 -6.26 14.12 -3.19
CA ARG A 179 -7.26 14.49 -4.20
C ARG A 179 -7.87 15.83 -3.84
N THR A 180 -8.12 16.66 -4.85
CA THR A 180 -8.74 17.98 -4.67
C THR A 180 -10.05 18.07 -5.43
N VAL A 181 -11.13 18.46 -4.73
CA VAL A 181 -12.41 18.85 -5.32
C VAL A 181 -12.51 20.37 -5.26
N THR A 182 -12.76 21.01 -6.40
CA THR A 182 -12.94 22.48 -6.48
C THR A 182 -14.33 22.83 -6.98
N LEU A 183 -15.03 23.64 -6.20
CA LEU A 183 -16.29 24.28 -6.55
C LEU A 183 -16.05 25.71 -7.00
N LEU A 184 -16.83 26.16 -7.98
CA LEU A 184 -16.85 27.54 -8.44
C LEU A 184 -18.15 28.21 -8.01
N GLY A 185 -18.11 29.53 -7.81
CA GLY A 185 -19.31 30.31 -7.54
C GLY A 185 -20.40 30.08 -8.61
N ARG A 186 -21.67 30.20 -8.22
CA ARG A 186 -22.80 30.06 -9.16
C ARG A 186 -22.77 31.12 -10.25
N VAL A 187 -23.41 30.79 -11.38
CA VAL A 187 -23.68 31.75 -12.48
C VAL A 187 -24.72 32.78 -12.05
N THR A 188 -25.68 32.33 -11.23
CA THR A 188 -26.72 33.19 -10.68
C THR A 188 -26.13 34.16 -9.68
N ALA A 189 -26.57 35.42 -9.76
CA ALA A 189 -26.15 36.48 -8.85
C ALA A 189 -26.46 36.11 -7.39
N GLN A 190 -25.41 36.01 -6.57
CA GLN A 190 -25.52 35.85 -5.12
C GLN A 190 -24.99 37.08 -4.41
N TYR A 191 -25.72 37.58 -3.42
CA TYR A 191 -25.34 38.76 -2.65
C TYR A 191 -24.96 38.39 -1.22
N ALA A 192 -23.86 38.94 -0.71
CA ALA A 192 -23.54 38.94 0.71
C ALA A 192 -24.34 40.05 1.40
N THR A 193 -25.06 39.71 2.46
CA THR A 193 -25.93 40.66 3.18
C THR A 193 -25.08 41.58 4.07
N ASN A 194 -25.43 42.88 4.09
CA ASN A 194 -24.73 43.84 4.93
C ASN A 194 -24.86 43.49 6.42
N GLY A 195 -23.74 43.40 7.12
CA GLY A 195 -23.69 43.13 8.56
C GLY A 195 -24.05 41.70 8.96
N VAL A 196 -24.22 40.77 8.02
CA VAL A 196 -24.59 39.36 8.30
C VAL A 196 -23.70 38.41 7.51
N GLU A 197 -23.19 37.37 8.17
CA GLU A 197 -22.47 36.30 7.49
C GLU A 197 -23.41 35.48 6.61
N THR A 198 -23.08 35.39 5.32
CA THR A 198 -23.89 34.73 4.30
C THR A 198 -23.14 33.52 3.76
N ALA A 199 -23.75 32.32 3.81
CA ALA A 199 -23.16 31.13 3.23
C ALA A 199 -23.20 31.19 1.69
N ILE A 200 -22.06 30.92 1.04
CA ILE A 200 -21.95 30.97 -0.42
C ILE A 200 -22.60 29.73 -1.04
N GLU A 201 -23.39 29.92 -2.10
CA GLU A 201 -23.93 28.85 -2.91
C GLU A 201 -22.98 28.52 -4.07
N TRP A 202 -22.76 27.23 -4.27
CA TRP A 202 -21.79 26.73 -5.25
C TRP A 202 -22.48 26.13 -6.47
N ALA A 203 -21.78 26.19 -7.61
CA ALA A 203 -22.11 25.38 -8.77
C ALA A 203 -21.60 23.94 -8.56
N PRO A 204 -22.22 22.93 -9.20
CA PRO A 204 -21.68 21.59 -9.18
C PRO A 204 -20.23 21.54 -9.68
N PRO A 205 -19.40 20.64 -9.13
CA PRO A 205 -18.04 20.44 -9.61
C PRO A 205 -18.04 19.93 -11.06
N ALA A 206 -16.91 20.07 -11.75
CA ALA A 206 -16.74 19.51 -13.08
C ALA A 206 -16.95 17.99 -13.08
N ALA A 207 -17.44 17.44 -14.19
CA ALA A 207 -17.71 16.01 -14.29
C ALA A 207 -16.44 15.19 -13.99
N GLY A 208 -16.56 14.23 -13.08
CA GLY A 208 -15.46 13.34 -12.70
C GLY A 208 -14.46 13.89 -11.67
N THR A 209 -14.58 15.15 -11.24
CA THR A 209 -13.66 15.73 -10.24
C THR A 209 -14.08 15.48 -8.80
N ASP A 210 -15.33 15.07 -8.55
CA ASP A 210 -15.85 14.68 -7.23
C ASP A 210 -16.31 13.21 -7.19
N PRO A 211 -15.38 12.24 -7.19
CA PRO A 211 -15.71 10.81 -7.23
C PRO A 211 -16.27 10.27 -5.92
N LEU A 212 -16.10 10.99 -4.81
CA LEU A 212 -16.59 10.58 -3.48
C LEU A 212 -17.90 11.29 -3.08
N GLY A 213 -18.33 12.28 -3.84
CA GLY A 213 -19.60 12.96 -3.64
C GLY A 213 -19.59 13.95 -2.47
N TRP A 214 -18.53 14.75 -2.33
CA TRP A 214 -18.48 15.83 -1.36
C TRP A 214 -19.57 16.87 -1.60
N TYR A 215 -19.90 17.18 -2.84
CA TYR A 215 -20.93 18.15 -3.18
C TYR A 215 -22.31 17.49 -3.35
N ASN A 216 -23.29 17.96 -2.57
CA ASN A 216 -24.68 17.57 -2.69
C ASN A 216 -25.51 18.73 -3.29
N PRO A 217 -26.13 18.56 -4.48
CA PRO A 217 -26.95 19.61 -5.09
C PRO A 217 -28.17 20.04 -4.25
N ALA A 218 -28.65 19.19 -3.34
CA ALA A 218 -29.72 19.54 -2.39
C ALA A 218 -29.24 20.45 -1.24
N GLN A 219 -27.92 20.58 -1.05
CA GLN A 219 -27.30 21.42 -0.02
C GLN A 219 -26.16 22.24 -0.64
N PRO A 220 -26.46 23.17 -1.56
CA PRO A 220 -25.46 23.79 -2.43
C PRO A 220 -24.49 24.75 -1.71
N THR A 221 -24.67 24.97 -0.40
CA THR A 221 -23.84 25.87 0.41
C THR A 221 -22.74 25.16 1.19
N ARG A 222 -22.59 23.84 1.04
CA ARG A 222 -21.64 23.04 1.83
C ARG A 222 -21.00 21.91 1.02
N LEU A 223 -19.81 21.51 1.47
CA LEU A 223 -19.19 20.23 1.14
C LEU A 223 -19.36 19.30 2.34
N THR A 224 -19.86 18.09 2.12
CA THR A 224 -20.10 17.09 3.18
C THR A 224 -19.07 15.97 3.07
N CYS A 225 -18.40 15.67 4.17
CA CYS A 225 -17.35 14.67 4.27
C CYS A 225 -17.88 13.26 3.95
N PRO A 226 -17.37 12.60 2.89
CA PRO A 226 -17.68 11.22 2.58
C PRO A 226 -17.08 10.24 3.59
N ALA A 227 -17.54 8.99 3.56
CA ALA A 227 -16.96 7.95 4.40
C ALA A 227 -15.48 7.66 4.03
N GLY A 228 -14.64 7.47 5.05
CA GLY A 228 -13.24 7.08 4.87
C GLY A 228 -12.24 8.23 4.73
N ILE A 229 -12.69 9.48 4.93
CA ILE A 229 -11.82 10.65 5.07
C ILE A 229 -11.65 10.95 6.56
N ASP A 230 -10.40 11.11 6.99
CA ASP A 230 -10.01 11.41 8.37
C ASP A 230 -9.51 12.85 8.55
N ARG A 231 -8.94 13.44 7.50
CA ARG A 231 -8.51 14.83 7.47
C ARG A 231 -8.76 15.45 6.10
N ALA A 232 -9.01 16.76 6.09
CA ALA A 232 -9.14 17.53 4.87
C ALA A 232 -8.54 18.93 5.01
N VAL A 233 -8.00 19.48 3.93
CA VAL A 233 -7.54 20.86 3.85
C VAL A 233 -8.55 21.65 3.03
N PHE A 234 -9.00 22.78 3.58
CA PHE A 234 -9.91 23.69 2.91
C PHE A 234 -9.17 24.90 2.36
N SER A 235 -9.60 25.39 1.21
CA SER A 235 -9.09 26.61 0.59
C SER A 235 -10.21 27.33 -0.13
N PHE A 236 -10.24 28.66 -0.07
CA PHE A 236 -11.30 29.43 -0.70
C PHE A 236 -10.80 30.77 -1.22
N SER A 237 -11.57 31.36 -2.13
CA SER A 237 -11.44 32.75 -2.56
C SER A 237 -12.84 33.34 -2.72
N ILE A 238 -12.98 34.63 -2.45
CA ILE A 238 -14.25 35.36 -2.63
C ILE A 238 -13.96 36.65 -3.40
N GLY A 239 -14.61 36.83 -4.54
CA GLY A 239 -14.60 38.10 -5.27
C GLY A 239 -15.83 38.94 -4.92
N PHE A 240 -15.65 40.19 -4.49
CA PHE A 240 -16.71 41.16 -4.28
C PHE A 240 -16.72 42.21 -5.40
N GLU A 241 -17.89 42.77 -5.70
CA GLU A 241 -18.04 43.91 -6.61
C GLU A 241 -17.62 45.26 -5.99
N ALA A 242 -17.10 46.18 -6.82
CA ALA A 242 -16.74 47.57 -6.49
C ALA A 242 -17.95 48.48 -6.28
N SER A 243 -18.73 48.29 -5.22
CA SER A 243 -19.87 49.18 -4.95
C SER A 243 -19.71 50.09 -3.73
N SER A 244 -18.75 49.86 -2.82
CA SER A 244 -18.53 50.76 -1.67
C SER A 244 -17.21 50.50 -0.90
N VAL A 245 -16.81 51.49 -0.08
CA VAL A 245 -15.78 51.34 0.95
C VAL A 245 -16.29 50.48 2.11
N GLY A 246 -15.40 49.73 2.76
CA GLY A 246 -15.78 48.96 3.94
C GLY A 246 -14.98 47.68 4.15
N TYR A 247 -15.38 46.98 5.20
CA TYR A 247 -14.82 45.72 5.64
C TYR A 247 -15.45 44.54 4.88
N ARG A 248 -14.61 43.63 4.39
CA ARG A 248 -15.02 42.39 3.74
C ARG A 248 -14.24 41.24 4.36
N LYS A 249 -14.93 40.13 4.59
CA LYS A 249 -14.36 38.94 5.24
C LYS A 249 -14.92 37.68 4.60
N GLY A 250 -14.05 36.67 4.52
CA GLY A 250 -14.40 35.29 4.22
C GLY A 250 -13.88 34.37 5.32
N ARG A 251 -14.59 33.29 5.63
CA ARG A 251 -14.08 32.24 6.53
C ARG A 251 -14.67 30.87 6.19
N VAL A 252 -13.89 29.82 6.48
CA VAL A 252 -14.39 28.44 6.50
C VAL A 252 -14.97 28.13 7.88
N VAL A 253 -16.12 27.47 7.90
CA VAL A 253 -16.72 26.90 9.11
C VAL A 253 -16.97 25.42 8.91
N VAL A 254 -16.63 24.60 9.90
CA VAL A 254 -16.89 23.16 9.91
C VAL A 254 -17.94 22.89 10.98
N ASN A 255 -19.07 22.28 10.60
CA ASN A 255 -20.22 22.02 11.48
C ASN A 255 -20.69 23.28 12.24
N GLY A 256 -20.62 24.45 11.59
CA GLY A 256 -20.97 25.75 12.19
C GLY A 256 -19.93 26.32 13.15
N THR A 257 -18.84 25.60 13.45
CA THR A 257 -17.74 26.06 14.28
C THR A 257 -16.62 26.63 13.39
N ALA A 258 -15.96 27.69 13.84
CA ALA A 258 -14.83 28.27 13.11
C ALA A 258 -13.67 27.27 13.04
N GLU A 259 -13.11 27.06 11.85
CA GLU A 259 -11.84 26.34 11.72
C GLU A 259 -10.73 27.20 12.34
N GLY A 260 -10.07 26.71 13.40
CA GLY A 260 -9.05 27.46 14.15
C GLY A 260 -7.72 27.69 13.42
N SER A 261 -7.65 27.38 12.12
CA SER A 261 -6.41 27.27 11.35
C SER A 261 -6.43 28.18 10.10
N GLY A 262 -6.52 29.50 10.34
CA GLY A 262 -6.21 30.59 9.37
C GLY A 262 -7.30 30.85 8.32
N LEU A 263 -7.83 32.06 8.08
CA LEU A 263 -7.51 33.44 8.44
C LEU A 263 -8.84 34.20 8.30
N PRO A 264 -9.31 35.04 9.24
CA PRO A 264 -10.11 36.20 8.83
C PRO A 264 -9.17 37.04 7.96
N VAL A 265 -9.23 36.90 6.64
CA VAL A 265 -8.59 37.86 5.75
C VAL A 265 -9.51 39.08 5.77
N ASP A 266 -9.32 39.87 6.82
CA ASP A 266 -10.02 41.09 7.06
C ASP A 266 -9.43 42.15 6.15
N VAL A 267 -10.09 42.39 5.03
CA VAL A 267 -9.67 43.45 4.13
C VAL A 267 -10.58 44.65 4.36
N LEU A 268 -9.99 45.68 4.96
CA LEU A 268 -10.57 47.02 4.93
C LEU A 268 -10.28 47.63 3.58
N LEU A 269 -11.33 47.93 2.81
CA LEU A 269 -11.21 48.69 1.57
C LEU A 269 -11.28 50.19 1.89
N PRO A 270 -10.17 50.94 1.77
CA PRO A 270 -10.17 52.38 2.00
C PRO A 270 -10.92 53.13 0.88
N ASN A 271 -10.98 52.56 -0.32
CA ASN A 271 -11.62 53.13 -1.50
C ASN A 271 -12.58 52.10 -2.13
N ALA A 272 -13.63 52.56 -2.82
CA ALA A 272 -14.51 51.67 -3.57
C ALA A 272 -13.74 51.05 -4.75
N SER A 273 -13.33 49.79 -4.59
CA SER A 273 -12.61 49.03 -5.59
C SER A 273 -13.02 47.58 -5.54
N ASP A 274 -12.76 46.86 -6.63
CA ASP A 274 -12.96 45.43 -6.66
C ASP A 274 -11.99 44.78 -5.69
N LEU A 275 -12.48 43.74 -5.01
CA LEU A 275 -11.68 43.01 -4.06
C LEU A 275 -11.85 41.52 -4.26
N THR A 276 -10.72 40.84 -4.38
CA THR A 276 -10.64 39.40 -4.16
C THR A 276 -10.00 39.19 -2.81
N ILE A 277 -10.68 38.48 -1.91
CA ILE A 277 -10.07 37.99 -0.68
C ILE A 277 -9.20 36.79 -1.05
N PRO A 278 -7.85 36.89 -0.99
CA PRO A 278 -6.96 35.85 -1.46
C PRO A 278 -6.97 34.61 -0.56
N ASN A 279 -6.56 33.51 -1.18
CA ASN A 279 -6.51 32.15 -0.66
C ASN A 279 -5.90 32.02 0.75
N GLY A 280 -6.68 31.54 1.71
CA GLY A 280 -6.19 30.94 2.94
C GLY A 280 -6.32 29.43 2.84
N ALA A 281 -5.23 28.72 2.55
CA ALA A 281 -5.16 27.28 2.76
C ALA A 281 -4.93 27.03 4.26
N GLY A 282 -5.88 26.36 4.91
CA GLY A 282 -5.77 26.00 6.32
C GLY A 282 -4.82 24.82 6.56
N ALA A 283 -4.52 24.56 7.84
CA ALA A 283 -3.91 23.28 8.23
C ALA A 283 -4.93 22.13 8.05
N PRO A 284 -4.50 20.87 7.84
CA PRO A 284 -5.45 19.77 7.70
C PRO A 284 -6.34 19.62 8.94
N TYR A 285 -7.66 19.74 8.73
CA TYR A 285 -8.69 19.67 9.75
C TYR A 285 -9.20 18.23 9.90
N PRO A 286 -9.38 17.71 11.13
CA PRO A 286 -9.96 16.38 11.34
C PRO A 286 -11.44 16.36 10.94
N MET A 287 -11.84 15.36 10.15
CA MET A 287 -13.22 15.22 9.65
C MET A 287 -13.74 13.81 9.95
N ALA A 288 -15.04 13.71 10.23
CA ALA A 288 -15.79 12.47 10.27
C ALA A 288 -16.82 12.43 9.13
N ALA A 289 -17.27 11.23 8.76
CA ALA A 289 -18.30 11.07 7.74
C ALA A 289 -19.58 11.81 8.14
N GLY A 290 -20.08 12.68 7.27
CA GLY A 290 -21.26 13.53 7.53
C GLY A 290 -20.95 14.91 8.09
N ASP A 291 -19.73 15.17 8.56
CA ASP A 291 -19.28 16.53 8.87
C ASP A 291 -19.35 17.39 7.61
N TYR A 292 -19.60 18.69 7.76
CA TYR A 292 -19.70 19.59 6.61
C TYR A 292 -18.90 20.87 6.79
N ALA A 293 -18.34 21.36 5.69
CA ALA A 293 -17.63 22.62 5.61
C ALA A 293 -18.39 23.62 4.73
N GLN A 294 -18.40 24.89 5.14
CA GLN A 294 -19.00 26.01 4.41
C GLN A 294 -18.05 27.19 4.35
N VAL A 295 -18.19 28.02 3.33
CA VAL A 295 -17.57 29.35 3.29
C VAL A 295 -18.64 30.40 3.58
N LEU A 296 -18.36 31.26 4.56
CA LEU A 296 -19.20 32.38 4.93
C LEU A 296 -18.55 33.68 4.45
N ALA A 297 -19.33 34.49 3.73
CA ALA A 297 -18.95 35.84 3.28
C ALA A 297 -19.60 36.90 4.18
N PHE A 298 -18.88 37.96 4.49
CA PHE A 298 -19.36 39.10 5.27
C PHE A 298 -18.95 40.41 4.63
N THR A 299 -19.84 41.42 4.72
CA THR A 299 -19.59 42.78 4.24
C THR A 299 -20.22 43.82 5.16
N ASN A 300 -19.53 44.93 5.43
CA ASN A 300 -20.03 46.11 6.16
C ASN A 300 -19.12 47.34 5.97
N PRO A 301 -19.59 48.58 5.78
CA PRO A 301 -20.92 49.02 5.36
C PRO A 301 -21.08 48.96 3.84
N GLY A 302 -22.24 49.44 3.33
CA GLY A 302 -22.43 49.72 1.90
C GLY A 302 -23.57 48.97 1.19
N GLY A 303 -24.39 48.21 1.92
CA GLY A 303 -25.51 47.46 1.35
C GLY A 303 -25.13 46.02 0.94
N PRO A 304 -26.05 45.25 0.34
CA PRO A 304 -25.74 43.92 -0.15
C PRO A 304 -24.74 44.00 -1.32
N HIS A 305 -23.71 43.15 -1.31
CA HIS A 305 -22.66 43.14 -2.32
C HIS A 305 -22.71 41.85 -3.13
N LEU A 306 -22.69 41.96 -4.47
CA LEU A 306 -22.61 40.81 -5.36
C LEU A 306 -21.28 40.06 -5.22
N LEU A 307 -21.38 38.72 -5.16
CA LEU A 307 -20.25 37.81 -5.25
C LEU A 307 -19.96 37.48 -6.71
N ARG A 308 -18.71 37.67 -7.11
CA ARG A 308 -18.26 37.47 -8.50
C ARG A 308 -17.87 36.03 -8.74
N ARG A 309 -18.52 35.40 -9.71
CA ARG A 309 -18.23 34.01 -10.11
C ARG A 309 -16.76 33.76 -10.44
N GLN A 310 -16.15 34.62 -11.28
CA GLN A 310 -14.82 34.37 -11.84
C GLN A 310 -13.71 34.23 -10.79
N ASN A 311 -13.90 34.83 -9.61
CA ASN A 311 -12.88 34.87 -8.54
C ASN A 311 -13.36 34.21 -7.24
N THR A 312 -14.51 33.51 -7.27
CA THR A 312 -15.08 32.84 -6.10
C THR A 312 -15.01 31.33 -6.26
N PHE A 313 -14.23 30.67 -5.40
CA PHE A 313 -14.08 29.22 -5.40
C PHE A 313 -13.98 28.67 -3.97
N PHE A 314 -14.28 27.39 -3.82
CA PHE A 314 -14.06 26.62 -2.60
C PHE A 314 -13.54 25.24 -2.95
N SER A 315 -12.40 24.86 -2.39
CA SER A 315 -11.79 23.56 -2.63
C SER A 315 -11.53 22.80 -1.33
N VAL A 316 -11.58 21.48 -1.45
CA VAL A 316 -11.18 20.54 -0.40
C VAL A 316 -10.14 19.58 -0.95
N SER A 317 -9.06 19.38 -0.20
CA SER A 317 -8.01 18.39 -0.48
C SER A 317 -7.98 17.33 0.62
N TYR A 318 -7.90 16.04 0.26
CA TYR A 318 -8.02 14.90 1.18
C TYR A 318 -7.26 13.66 0.66
#